data_AF-D4L096-F1
#
_entry.id   AF-D4L096-F1
#
_cell.length_a   1.000
_cell.length_b   1.000
_cell.length_c   1.000
_cell.angle_alpha   90.00
_cell.angle_beta   90.00
_cell.angle_gamma   90.00
#
_symmetry.space_group_name_H-M   'P 1'
#
loop_
_entity.id
_entity.type
_entity.pdbx_description
1 polymer ?
#
loop_
_entity_poly.entity_id
_entity_poly.type
_entity_poly.pdbx_seq_one_letter_code
_entity_poly.pdbx_strand_id
1 'polypeptide(L)'
;MSKRIIDAKIRNQVVVLRRYARGRDEDIHRMIIEMQNMQKKLLYAKSVEQVMGYEGTAAKIYFKVLGKLIDEQFVFEGRSRRPPMDPFNSLISLGYSIILNELYGKIEGKGLNPYFGVMHKDREKHPTLASDLMEEWRAVLIDTTALSMLNGHELVKEDFYTGIDQPGVFLEKDGFRKYIQKLEGKFRTENKYLSYIDYSVSFRRAMDLQVNQFVKAIETENVEEYMPVIIR
;
A
#
# COMPACT_ATOMS: atom_id res chain seq x y z
N MET A 1 2.18 15.00 10.77
CA MET A 1 1.33 14.03 10.05
C MET A 1 2.16 13.07 9.20
N SER A 2 3.00 13.55 8.28
CA SER A 2 3.89 12.75 7.41
C SER A 2 4.63 11.60 8.11
N LYS A 3 5.34 11.89 9.21
CA LYS A 3 6.08 10.89 10.00
C LYS A 3 5.20 9.72 10.45
N ARG A 4 3.96 9.98 10.86
CA ARG A 4 3.02 8.97 11.36
C ARG A 4 2.57 8.02 10.26
N ILE A 5 2.19 8.58 9.11
CA ILE A 5 1.77 7.79 7.94
C ILE A 5 2.91 6.88 7.47
N ILE A 6 4.13 7.42 7.35
CA ILE A 6 5.28 6.63 6.91
C ILE A 6 5.72 5.60 7.96
N ASP A 7 5.67 5.93 9.24
CA ASP A 7 5.93 4.96 10.32
C ASP A 7 4.98 3.76 10.21
N ALA A 8 3.67 4.02 10.04
CA ALA A 8 2.66 2.99 9.88
C ALA A 8 2.86 2.15 8.61
N LYS A 9 3.16 2.80 7.48
CA LYS A 9 3.52 2.11 6.23
C LYS A 9 4.66 1.11 6.45
N ILE A 10 5.78 1.55 7.03
CA ILE A 10 6.95 0.69 7.24
C ILE A 10 6.62 -0.46 8.21
N ARG A 11 5.88 -0.19 9.30
CA ARG A 11 5.43 -1.24 10.23
C ARG A 11 4.57 -2.29 9.52
N ASN A 12 3.58 -1.86 8.76
CA ASN A 12 2.67 -2.76 8.04
C ASN A 12 3.44 -3.60 7.01
N GLN A 13 4.37 -2.99 6.27
CA GLN A 13 5.26 -3.70 5.36
C GLN A 13 6.09 -4.77 6.07
N VAL A 14 6.70 -4.45 7.21
CA VAL A 14 7.46 -5.42 8.02
C VAL A 14 6.59 -6.60 8.48
N VAL A 15 5.35 -6.34 8.90
CA VAL A 15 4.39 -7.40 9.28
C VAL A 15 4.05 -8.29 8.09
N VAL A 16 3.78 -7.71 6.91
CA VAL A 16 3.51 -8.47 5.69
C VAL A 16 4.70 -9.36 5.32
N LEU A 17 5.92 -8.81 5.30
CA LEU A 17 7.12 -9.59 4.98
C LEU A 17 7.32 -10.77 5.95
N ARG A 18 7.20 -10.54 7.25
CA ARG A 18 7.30 -11.61 8.26
C ARG A 18 6.25 -12.70 8.07
N ARG A 19 5.01 -12.31 7.72
CA ARG A 19 3.91 -13.25 7.50
C ARG A 19 4.17 -14.15 6.30
N TYR A 20 4.65 -13.60 5.18
CA TYR A 20 4.91 -14.37 3.96
C TYR A 20 6.24 -15.14 3.96
N ALA A 21 7.22 -14.71 4.75
CA ALA A 21 8.47 -15.47 4.96
C ALA A 21 8.31 -16.62 5.97
N ARG A 22 7.21 -16.66 6.74
CA ARG A 22 6.99 -17.70 7.75
C ARG A 22 6.94 -19.08 7.07
N GLY A 23 7.81 -19.99 7.51
CA GLY A 23 7.88 -21.35 6.97
C GLY A 23 8.65 -21.45 5.64
N ARG A 24 9.32 -20.39 5.20
CA ARG A 24 10.27 -20.41 4.07
C ARG A 24 11.70 -20.34 4.58
N ASP A 25 12.65 -20.81 3.77
CA ASP A 25 14.10 -20.78 4.08
C ASP A 25 14.75 -19.41 3.76
N GLU A 26 13.95 -18.42 3.37
CA GLU A 26 14.46 -17.10 3.00
C GLU A 26 14.84 -16.28 4.24
N ASP A 27 16.15 -15.99 4.40
CA ASP A 27 16.62 -15.09 5.46
C ASP A 27 16.34 -13.63 5.10
N ILE A 28 15.24 -13.12 5.68
CA ILE A 28 14.84 -11.72 5.57
C ILE A 28 15.31 -10.86 6.77
N HIS A 29 15.96 -11.45 7.78
CA HIS A 29 16.16 -10.81 9.08
C HIS A 29 16.95 -9.51 8.98
N ARG A 30 18.07 -9.52 8.24
CA ARG A 30 18.89 -8.34 8.01
C ARG A 30 18.12 -7.22 7.33
N MET A 31 17.34 -7.55 6.29
CA MET A 31 16.55 -6.57 5.54
C MET A 31 15.45 -5.94 6.41
N ILE A 32 14.82 -6.74 7.28
CA ILE A 32 13.84 -6.23 8.26
C ILE A 32 14.50 -5.28 9.26
N ILE A 33 15.69 -5.60 9.77
CA ILE A 33 16.45 -4.69 10.64
C ILE A 33 16.74 -3.37 9.92
N GLU A 34 17.17 -3.41 8.66
CA GLU A 34 17.44 -2.20 7.88
C GLU A 34 16.18 -1.33 7.70
N MET A 35 15.02 -1.93 7.42
CA MET A 35 13.74 -1.21 7.38
C MET A 35 13.37 -0.60 8.74
N GLN A 36 13.53 -1.34 9.83
CA GLN A 36 13.28 -0.86 11.19
C GLN A 36 14.25 0.27 11.59
N ASN A 37 15.48 0.26 11.06
CA ASN A 37 16.42 1.36 11.25
C ASN A 37 15.97 2.63 10.52
N MET A 38 15.40 2.50 9.30
CA MET A 38 14.80 3.66 8.61
C MET A 38 13.60 4.19 9.39
N GLN A 39 12.76 3.29 9.91
CA GLN A 39 11.63 3.64 10.77
C GLN A 39 12.08 4.45 12.00
N LYS A 40 13.10 3.98 12.75
CA LYS A 40 13.63 4.70 13.92
C LYS A 40 14.16 6.09 13.56
N LYS A 41 14.75 6.26 12.38
CA LYS A 41 15.25 7.56 11.89
C LYS A 41 14.14 8.57 11.63
N LEU A 42 12.90 8.14 11.36
CA LEU A 42 11.75 9.04 11.16
C LEU A 42 11.50 9.97 12.35
N LEU A 43 11.76 9.49 13.57
CA LEU A 43 11.60 10.29 14.80
C LEU A 43 12.44 11.58 14.73
N TYR A 44 13.68 11.46 14.24
CA TYR A 44 14.65 12.54 14.16
C TYR A 44 14.63 13.33 12.85
N ALA A 45 13.79 12.96 11.89
CA ALA A 45 13.66 13.68 10.63
C ALA A 45 13.19 15.12 10.88
N LYS A 46 13.84 16.10 10.26
CA LYS A 46 13.56 17.53 10.41
C LYS A 46 12.82 18.14 9.21
N SER A 47 12.69 17.39 8.11
CA SER A 47 11.95 17.83 6.92
C SER A 47 11.18 16.70 6.26
N VAL A 48 10.22 17.06 5.40
CA VAL A 48 9.46 16.10 4.58
C VAL A 48 10.40 15.36 3.63
N GLU A 49 11.40 16.04 3.07
CA GLU A 49 12.39 15.44 2.19
C GLU A 49 13.19 14.31 2.89
N GLN A 50 13.54 14.50 4.16
CA GLN A 50 14.19 13.43 4.96
C GLN A 50 13.24 12.26 5.21
N VAL A 51 11.97 12.53 5.54
CA VAL A 51 10.94 11.49 5.71
C VAL A 51 10.78 10.66 4.43
N MET A 52 10.67 11.32 3.28
CA MET A 52 10.60 10.69 1.96
C MET A 52 11.87 9.91 1.61
N GLY A 53 13.05 10.40 2.02
CA GLY A 53 14.31 9.67 1.85
C GLY A 53 14.33 8.34 2.60
N TYR A 54 13.89 8.33 3.86
CA TYR A 54 13.80 7.11 4.67
C TYR A 54 12.72 6.16 4.15
N GLU A 55 11.56 6.68 3.74
CA GLU A 55 10.52 5.92 3.05
C GLU A 55 11.06 5.23 1.81
N GLY A 56 11.75 5.97 0.94
CA GLY A 56 12.27 5.45 -0.33
C GLY A 56 13.27 4.32 -0.12
N THR A 57 14.15 4.41 0.88
CA THR A 57 15.07 3.33 1.26
C THR A 57 14.30 2.11 1.78
N ALA A 58 13.33 2.31 2.68
CA ALA A 58 12.52 1.21 3.22
C ALA A 58 11.68 0.52 2.12
N ALA A 59 11.10 1.29 1.19
CA ALA A 59 10.31 0.77 0.08
C ALA A 59 11.15 -0.05 -0.91
N LYS A 60 12.39 0.38 -1.19
CA LYS A 60 13.33 -0.41 -2.01
C LYS A 60 13.63 -1.77 -1.38
N ILE A 61 13.89 -1.79 -0.07
CA ILE A 61 14.11 -3.03 0.67
C ILE A 61 12.85 -3.90 0.65
N TYR A 62 11.68 -3.31 0.92
CA TYR A 62 10.40 -3.99 0.92
C TYR A 62 10.12 -4.73 -0.39
N PHE A 63 10.20 -4.04 -1.53
CA PHE A 63 9.96 -4.67 -2.83
C PHE A 63 11.03 -5.70 -3.18
N LYS A 64 12.30 -5.45 -2.83
CA LYS A 64 13.36 -6.45 -3.02
C LYS A 64 13.08 -7.74 -2.27
N VAL A 65 12.63 -7.66 -1.02
CA VAL A 65 12.28 -8.86 -0.24
C VAL A 65 11.01 -9.51 -0.79
N LEU A 66 9.99 -8.73 -1.17
CA LEU A 66 8.79 -9.29 -1.79
C LEU A 66 9.11 -10.11 -3.05
N GLY A 67 10.06 -9.70 -3.87
CA GLY A 67 10.49 -10.46 -5.06
C GLY A 67 10.94 -11.88 -4.75
N LYS A 68 11.49 -12.10 -3.55
CA LYS A 68 11.87 -13.43 -3.07
C LYS A 68 10.72 -14.23 -2.46
N LEU A 69 9.62 -13.55 -2.13
CA LEU A 69 8.43 -14.14 -1.51
C LEU A 69 7.31 -14.40 -2.52
N ILE A 70 7.43 -13.88 -3.73
CA ILE A 70 6.52 -14.19 -4.84
C ILE A 70 6.94 -15.53 -5.46
N ASP A 71 5.95 -16.30 -5.90
CA ASP A 71 6.17 -17.54 -6.65
C ASP A 71 7.09 -17.30 -7.86
N GLU A 72 8.06 -18.18 -8.07
CA GLU A 72 9.12 -18.04 -9.08
C GLU A 72 8.57 -17.91 -10.52
N GLN A 73 7.35 -18.38 -10.76
CA GLN A 73 6.70 -18.23 -12.05
C GLN A 73 6.34 -16.77 -12.37
N PHE A 74 6.23 -15.91 -11.36
CA PHE A 74 5.88 -14.49 -11.47
C PHE A 74 7.06 -13.59 -11.04
N VAL A 75 8.21 -13.77 -11.71
CA VAL A 75 9.45 -13.03 -11.43
C VAL A 75 9.19 -11.54 -11.20
N PHE A 76 9.62 -11.04 -10.04
CA PHE A 76 9.49 -9.64 -9.64
C PHE A 76 10.84 -9.11 -9.14
N GLU A 77 11.47 -8.25 -9.94
CA GLU A 77 12.79 -7.67 -9.63
C GLU A 77 12.69 -6.31 -8.93
N GLY A 78 11.50 -5.72 -8.91
CA GLY A 78 11.25 -4.43 -8.27
C GLY A 78 10.05 -3.70 -8.87
N ARG A 79 9.70 -2.56 -8.26
CA ARG A 79 8.51 -1.80 -8.67
C ARG A 79 8.72 -1.10 -10.02
N SER A 80 7.91 -1.46 -11.01
CA SER A 80 7.75 -0.77 -12.30
C SER A 80 6.31 -0.26 -12.44
N ARG A 81 6.13 1.02 -12.75
CA ARG A 81 4.79 1.67 -12.65
C ARG A 81 4.13 1.93 -13.99
N ARG A 82 4.86 2.53 -14.93
CA ARG A 82 4.33 2.99 -16.22
C ARG A 82 5.40 2.79 -17.29
N PRO A 83 5.40 1.66 -17.99
CA PRO A 83 4.49 0.51 -17.84
C PRO A 83 4.85 -0.44 -16.67
N PRO A 84 3.92 -1.29 -16.21
CA PRO A 84 4.25 -2.46 -15.38
C PRO A 84 4.96 -3.52 -16.21
N MET A 85 6.05 -4.08 -15.71
CA MET A 85 6.94 -4.99 -16.47
C MET A 85 6.77 -6.46 -16.11
N ASP A 86 5.93 -6.78 -15.12
CA ASP A 86 5.66 -8.15 -14.68
C ASP A 86 4.24 -8.26 -14.08
N PRO A 87 3.72 -9.50 -13.95
CA PRO A 87 2.37 -9.75 -13.41
C PRO A 87 2.09 -9.10 -12.06
N PHE A 88 3.04 -9.14 -11.12
CA PHE A 88 2.82 -8.56 -9.79
C PHE A 88 2.71 -7.04 -9.87
N ASN A 89 3.57 -6.38 -10.66
CA ASN A 89 3.49 -4.96 -10.95
C ASN A 89 2.15 -4.56 -11.59
N SER A 90 1.58 -5.39 -12.45
CA SER A 90 0.25 -5.17 -13.05
C SER A 90 -0.86 -5.16 -12.00
N LEU A 91 -0.86 -6.17 -11.11
CA LEU A 91 -1.84 -6.29 -10.03
C LEU A 91 -1.80 -5.10 -9.08
N ILE A 92 -0.62 -4.76 -8.55
CA ILE A 92 -0.50 -3.68 -7.57
C ILE A 92 -0.69 -2.30 -8.22
N SER A 93 -0.34 -2.10 -9.50
CA SER A 93 -0.67 -0.87 -10.24
C SER A 93 -2.17 -0.64 -10.34
N LEU A 94 -2.93 -1.68 -10.70
CA LEU A 94 -4.39 -1.61 -10.77
C LEU A 94 -4.99 -1.41 -9.37
N GLY A 95 -4.54 -2.18 -8.38
CA GLY A 95 -5.04 -2.10 -7.00
C GLY A 95 -4.78 -0.73 -6.35
N TYR A 96 -3.60 -0.16 -6.54
CA TYR A 96 -3.31 1.20 -6.06
C TYR A 96 -4.18 2.25 -6.76
N SER A 97 -4.45 2.09 -8.06
CA SER A 97 -5.38 3.00 -8.76
C SER A 97 -6.79 2.92 -8.19
N ILE A 98 -7.26 1.72 -7.81
CA ILE A 98 -8.59 1.53 -7.21
C ILE A 98 -8.66 2.20 -5.83
N ILE A 99 -7.71 1.95 -4.92
CA ILE A 99 -7.71 2.59 -3.60
C ILE A 99 -7.57 4.10 -3.70
N LEU A 100 -6.74 4.60 -4.63
CA LEU A 100 -6.58 6.02 -4.84
C LEU A 100 -7.93 6.68 -5.16
N ASN A 101 -8.74 6.08 -6.04
CA ASN A 101 -10.06 6.60 -6.39
C ASN A 101 -11.07 6.47 -5.23
N GLU A 102 -11.03 5.38 -4.46
CA GLU A 102 -11.86 5.21 -3.26
C GLU A 102 -11.58 6.30 -2.21
N LEU A 103 -10.30 6.60 -1.97
CA LEU A 103 -9.89 7.68 -1.06
C LEU A 103 -10.21 9.06 -1.63
N TYR A 104 -9.99 9.28 -2.93
CA TYR A 104 -10.35 10.53 -3.60
C TYR A 104 -11.82 10.89 -3.36
N GLY A 105 -12.74 9.95 -3.62
CA GLY A 105 -14.17 10.19 -3.40
C GLY A 105 -14.53 10.45 -1.94
N LYS A 106 -13.85 9.80 -0.99
CA LYS A 106 -14.04 10.03 0.46
C LYS A 106 -13.53 11.40 0.91
N ILE A 107 -12.38 11.83 0.39
CA ILE A 107 -11.77 13.13 0.68
C ILE A 107 -12.67 14.25 0.15
N GLU A 108 -13.09 14.17 -1.12
CA GLU A 108 -14.04 15.12 -1.73
C GLU A 108 -15.37 15.15 -0.96
N GLY A 109 -15.90 13.99 -0.59
CA GLY A 109 -17.13 13.89 0.20
C GLY A 109 -17.05 14.51 1.60
N LYS A 110 -15.84 14.80 2.09
CA LYS A 110 -15.60 15.52 3.35
C LYS A 110 -15.25 17.00 3.15
N GLY A 111 -15.31 17.50 1.92
CA GLY A 111 -14.99 18.88 1.58
C GLY A 111 -13.50 19.23 1.62
N LEU A 112 -12.62 18.23 1.73
CA LEU A 112 -11.18 18.43 1.65
C LEU A 112 -10.76 18.53 0.18
N ASN A 113 -9.71 19.31 -0.10
CA ASN A 113 -9.11 19.37 -1.43
C ASN A 113 -8.10 18.21 -1.63
N PRO A 114 -8.33 17.26 -2.57
CA PRO A 114 -7.48 16.08 -2.77
C PRO A 114 -6.06 16.37 -3.25
N TYR A 115 -5.79 17.59 -3.73
CA TYR A 115 -4.51 18.00 -4.30
C TYR A 115 -3.59 18.66 -3.28
N PHE A 116 -4.07 18.90 -2.05
CA PHE A 116 -3.24 19.39 -0.94
C PHE A 116 -2.74 18.24 -0.06
N GLY A 117 -1.70 17.58 -0.54
CA GLY A 117 -0.97 16.54 0.20
C GLY A 117 -0.12 17.09 1.34
N VAL A 118 0.11 16.22 2.32
CA VAL A 118 1.01 16.42 3.46
C VAL A 118 2.46 16.12 3.10
N MET A 119 2.69 15.13 2.23
CA MET A 119 4.04 14.65 1.88
C MET A 119 4.37 14.87 0.42
N HIS A 120 3.47 14.43 -0.48
CA HIS A 120 3.68 14.57 -1.91
C HIS A 120 3.34 16.00 -2.35
N LYS A 121 4.32 16.67 -2.97
CA LYS A 121 4.09 17.97 -3.63
C LYS A 121 3.34 17.73 -4.94
N ASP A 122 2.41 18.63 -5.27
CA ASP A 122 1.68 18.56 -6.54
C ASP A 122 2.68 18.58 -7.69
N ARG A 123 2.72 17.47 -8.41
CA ARG A 123 3.33 17.35 -9.72
C ARG A 123 2.23 16.82 -10.62
N GLU A 124 1.81 17.67 -11.56
CA GLU A 124 0.95 17.28 -12.68
C GLU A 124 -0.44 16.75 -12.29
N LYS A 125 -1.21 17.49 -11.47
CA LYS A 125 -2.64 17.19 -11.21
C LYS A 125 -2.85 15.78 -10.63
N HIS A 126 -1.92 15.32 -9.79
CA HIS A 126 -2.06 14.07 -9.06
C HIS A 126 -2.75 14.35 -7.70
N PRO A 127 -3.79 13.59 -7.29
CA PRO A 127 -4.43 13.78 -5.98
C PRO A 127 -3.48 13.33 -4.85
N THR A 128 -2.61 14.25 -4.45
CA THR A 128 -1.50 14.02 -3.51
C THR A 128 -1.99 13.63 -2.12
N LEU A 129 -3.11 14.18 -1.64
CA LEU A 129 -3.68 13.81 -0.34
C LEU A 129 -4.22 12.37 -0.36
N ALA A 130 -4.90 11.99 -1.44
CA ALA A 130 -5.36 10.60 -1.61
C ALA A 130 -4.17 9.64 -1.67
N SER A 131 -3.08 10.05 -2.33
CA SER A 131 -1.82 9.30 -2.38
C SER A 131 -1.19 9.13 -1.01
N ASP A 132 -1.17 10.19 -0.19
CA ASP A 132 -0.65 10.16 1.18
C ASP A 132 -1.45 9.22 2.08
N LEU A 133 -2.78 9.35 2.09
CA LEU A 133 -3.65 8.50 2.91
C LEU A 133 -3.68 7.04 2.42
N MET A 134 -3.40 6.81 1.14
CA MET A 134 -3.30 5.46 0.57
C MET A 134 -2.14 4.66 1.17
N GLU A 135 -1.06 5.31 1.60
CA GLU A 135 0.18 4.65 2.03
C GLU A 135 -0.02 3.62 3.15
N GLU A 136 -1.02 3.82 4.01
CA GLU A 136 -1.36 2.90 5.11
C GLU A 136 -1.97 1.57 4.62
N TRP A 137 -2.58 1.59 3.43
CA TRP A 137 -3.41 0.50 2.91
C TRP A 137 -2.71 -0.34 1.85
N ARG A 138 -1.69 0.20 1.17
CA ARG A 138 -1.00 -0.47 0.05
C ARG A 138 -0.55 -1.87 0.40
N ALA A 139 0.27 -1.98 1.46
CA ALA A 139 0.78 -3.27 1.91
C ALA A 139 -0.33 -4.15 2.50
N VAL A 140 -1.21 -3.57 3.32
CA VAL A 140 -2.21 -4.31 4.09
C VAL A 140 -3.27 -4.95 3.22
N LEU A 141 -3.70 -4.26 2.16
CA LEU A 141 -4.83 -4.64 1.33
C LEU A 141 -4.40 -5.07 -0.09
N ILE A 142 -3.62 -4.25 -0.79
CA ILE A 142 -3.31 -4.52 -2.21
C ILE A 142 -2.21 -5.56 -2.34
N ASP A 143 -1.05 -5.32 -1.73
CA ASP A 143 0.11 -6.19 -1.89
C ASP A 143 -0.20 -7.59 -1.35
N THR A 144 -0.86 -7.68 -0.19
CA THR A 144 -1.29 -8.97 0.39
C THR A 144 -2.32 -9.69 -0.48
N THR A 145 -3.22 -8.98 -1.17
CA THR A 145 -4.19 -9.59 -2.10
C THR A 145 -3.49 -10.13 -3.33
N ALA A 146 -2.60 -9.34 -3.94
CA ALA A 146 -1.80 -9.76 -5.08
C ALA A 146 -0.92 -10.97 -4.74
N LEU A 147 -0.18 -10.93 -3.62
CA LEU A 147 0.63 -12.04 -3.13
C LEU A 147 -0.22 -13.30 -2.90
N SER A 148 -1.38 -13.16 -2.26
CA SER A 148 -2.26 -14.29 -1.99
C SER A 148 -2.76 -14.96 -3.27
N MET A 149 -3.07 -14.18 -4.31
CA MET A 149 -3.58 -14.74 -5.56
C MET A 149 -2.48 -15.40 -6.40
N LEU A 150 -1.28 -14.83 -6.45
CA LEU A 150 -0.16 -15.42 -7.18
C LEU A 150 0.39 -16.67 -6.47
N ASN A 151 0.70 -16.57 -5.18
CA ASN A 151 1.25 -17.69 -4.40
C ASN A 151 0.20 -18.77 -4.07
N GLY A 152 -1.08 -18.42 -4.13
CA GLY A 152 -2.19 -19.35 -3.97
C GLY A 152 -2.66 -19.96 -5.30
N HIS A 153 -2.00 -19.64 -6.42
CA HIS A 153 -2.35 -20.10 -7.77
C HIS A 153 -3.80 -19.81 -8.19
N GLU A 154 -4.39 -18.73 -7.66
CA GLU A 154 -5.69 -18.23 -8.12
C GLU A 154 -5.58 -17.52 -9.48
N LEU A 155 -4.40 -16.99 -9.77
CA LEU A 155 -3.99 -16.47 -11.07
C LEU A 155 -2.83 -17.29 -11.59
N VAL A 156 -2.83 -17.53 -12.91
CA VAL A 156 -1.78 -18.25 -13.65
C VAL A 156 -1.15 -17.33 -14.69
N LYS A 157 -0.07 -17.77 -15.35
CA LYS A 157 0.62 -16.94 -16.37
C LYS A 157 -0.30 -16.53 -17.52
N GLU A 158 -1.23 -17.39 -17.90
CA GLU A 158 -2.21 -17.19 -18.97
C GLU A 158 -3.27 -16.14 -18.62
N ASP A 159 -3.39 -15.74 -17.34
CA ASP A 159 -4.22 -14.61 -16.92
C ASP A 159 -3.55 -13.26 -17.22
N PHE A 160 -2.37 -13.27 -17.86
CA PHE A 160 -1.60 -12.08 -18.23
C PHE A 160 -1.14 -12.11 -19.68
N TYR A 161 -1.00 -10.93 -20.28
CA TYR A 161 -0.46 -10.76 -21.63
C TYR A 161 0.52 -9.60 -21.70
N THR A 162 1.46 -9.66 -22.64
CA THR A 162 2.36 -8.55 -22.95
C THR A 162 1.70 -7.66 -23.99
N GLY A 163 1.67 -6.35 -23.78
CA GLY A 163 1.10 -5.41 -24.73
C GLY A 163 1.85 -5.47 -26.07
N ILE A 164 1.09 -5.57 -27.17
CA ILE A 164 1.64 -5.64 -28.53
C ILE A 164 2.15 -4.24 -28.96
N ASP A 165 1.37 -3.20 -28.69
CA ASP A 165 1.67 -1.82 -29.10
C ASP A 165 2.33 -0.98 -28.01
N GLN A 166 2.31 -1.46 -26.75
CA GLN A 166 2.92 -0.78 -25.61
C GLN A 166 3.68 -1.80 -24.76
N PRO A 167 4.96 -1.53 -24.45
CA PRO A 167 5.70 -2.40 -23.55
C PRO A 167 4.94 -2.47 -22.22
N GLY A 168 4.83 -3.67 -21.66
CA GLY A 168 4.21 -3.89 -20.35
C GLY A 168 3.41 -5.19 -20.27
N VAL A 169 3.18 -5.63 -19.04
CA VAL A 169 2.38 -6.81 -18.72
C VAL A 169 1.01 -6.36 -18.20
N PHE A 170 -0.05 -6.94 -18.73
CA PHE A 170 -1.43 -6.56 -18.41
C PHE A 170 -2.26 -7.80 -18.08
N LEU A 171 -3.41 -7.60 -17.45
CA LEU A 171 -4.33 -8.68 -17.11
C LEU A 171 -5.21 -9.01 -18.31
N GLU A 172 -5.30 -10.30 -18.64
CA GLU A 172 -6.35 -10.80 -19.51
C GLU A 172 -7.73 -10.60 -18.88
N LYS A 173 -8.78 -10.69 -19.69
CA LYS A 173 -10.17 -10.42 -19.25
C LYS A 173 -10.58 -11.26 -18.04
N ASP A 174 -10.25 -12.55 -18.04
CA ASP A 174 -10.60 -13.46 -16.94
C ASP A 174 -9.74 -13.20 -15.69
N GLY A 175 -8.44 -12.96 -15.87
CA GLY A 175 -7.53 -12.53 -14.81
C GLY A 175 -8.00 -11.25 -14.12
N PHE A 176 -8.41 -10.25 -14.91
CA PHE A 176 -8.99 -9.01 -14.42
C PHE A 176 -10.25 -9.27 -13.58
N ARG A 177 -11.18 -10.09 -14.08
CA ARG A 177 -12.40 -10.44 -13.35
C ARG A 177 -12.10 -11.12 -12.02
N LYS A 178 -11.20 -12.13 -12.01
CA LYS A 178 -10.77 -12.84 -10.80
C LYS A 178 -10.17 -11.87 -9.79
N TYR A 179 -9.26 -11.01 -10.23
CA TYR A 179 -8.59 -10.04 -9.37
C TYR A 179 -9.57 -9.03 -8.75
N ILE A 180 -10.45 -8.45 -9.56
CA ILE A 180 -11.47 -7.51 -9.07
C ILE A 180 -12.42 -8.20 -8.09
N GLN A 181 -12.86 -9.42 -8.37
CA GLN A 181 -13.74 -10.16 -7.47
C GLN A 181 -13.07 -10.44 -6.12
N LYS A 182 -11.80 -10.87 -6.13
CA LYS A 182 -11.03 -11.10 -4.89
C LYS A 182 -10.85 -9.81 -4.10
N LEU A 183 -10.47 -8.74 -4.77
CA LEU A 183 -10.22 -7.44 -4.15
C LEU A 183 -11.51 -6.84 -3.57
N GLU A 184 -12.63 -6.92 -4.30
CA GLU A 184 -13.95 -6.52 -3.81
C GLU A 184 -14.37 -7.32 -2.56
N GLY A 185 -14.15 -8.63 -2.60
CA GLY A 185 -14.34 -9.50 -1.43
C GLY A 185 -13.51 -9.02 -0.23
N LYS A 186 -12.22 -8.71 -0.45
CA LYS A 186 -11.34 -8.16 0.58
C LYS A 186 -11.83 -6.82 1.13
N PHE A 187 -12.28 -5.90 0.29
CA PHE A 187 -12.84 -4.62 0.75
C PHE A 187 -14.01 -4.79 1.73
N ARG A 188 -14.82 -5.85 1.56
CA ARG A 188 -15.97 -6.16 2.41
C ARG A 188 -15.61 -6.90 3.70
N THR A 189 -14.42 -7.50 3.78
CA THR A 189 -13.99 -8.20 5.00
C THR A 189 -13.87 -7.23 6.17
N GLU A 190 -14.39 -7.65 7.32
CA GLU A 190 -14.28 -6.89 8.55
C GLU A 190 -12.92 -7.11 9.23
N ASN A 191 -12.37 -6.04 9.82
CA ASN A 191 -11.12 -6.05 10.56
C ASN A 191 -11.20 -5.12 11.78
N LYS A 192 -10.24 -5.26 12.70
CA LYS A 192 -10.06 -4.41 13.89
C LYS A 192 -8.71 -3.69 13.86
N TYR A 193 -8.34 -3.13 12.71
CA TYR A 193 -7.03 -2.45 12.56
C TYR A 193 -7.02 -1.01 13.07
N LEU A 194 -8.19 -0.40 13.27
CA LEU A 194 -8.33 0.93 13.85
C LEU A 194 -8.28 0.83 15.38
N SER A 195 -7.25 1.38 16.01
CA SER A 195 -7.02 1.27 17.46
C SER A 195 -7.96 2.12 18.32
N TYR A 196 -8.64 3.09 17.72
CA TYR A 196 -9.50 4.07 18.39
C TYR A 196 -10.99 3.69 18.38
N ILE A 197 -11.34 2.51 17.84
CA ILE A 197 -12.68 1.92 17.90
C ILE A 197 -12.58 0.50 18.46
N ASP A 198 -13.66 -0.01 19.05
CA ASP A 198 -13.74 -1.32 19.69
C ASP A 198 -14.49 -2.38 18.85
N TYR A 199 -15.21 -1.95 17.81
CA TYR A 199 -15.93 -2.80 16.87
C TYR A 199 -15.17 -3.05 15.56
N SER A 200 -15.56 -4.11 14.84
CA SER A 200 -14.99 -4.44 13.53
C SER A 200 -15.64 -3.64 12.41
N VAL A 201 -14.85 -3.30 11.39
CA VAL A 201 -15.32 -2.54 10.22
C VAL A 201 -14.74 -3.09 8.94
N SER A 202 -15.48 -2.95 7.83
CA SER A 202 -14.95 -3.23 6.50
C SER A 202 -13.79 -2.30 6.15
N PHE A 203 -12.92 -2.66 5.21
CA PHE A 203 -11.85 -1.77 4.75
C PHE A 203 -12.40 -0.44 4.20
N ARG A 204 -13.52 -0.46 3.47
CA ARG A 204 -14.14 0.78 2.97
C ARG A 204 -14.60 1.71 4.07
N ARG A 205 -15.16 1.15 5.14
CA ARG A 205 -15.55 1.93 6.32
C ARG A 205 -14.32 2.38 7.10
N ALA A 206 -13.30 1.54 7.20
CA ALA A 206 -12.05 1.91 7.86
C ALA A 206 -11.34 3.07 7.15
N MET A 207 -11.31 3.08 5.81
CA MET A 207 -10.78 4.21 5.03
C MET A 207 -11.58 5.49 5.26
N ASP A 208 -12.91 5.41 5.32
CA ASP A 208 -13.76 6.58 5.63
C ASP A 208 -13.50 7.13 7.05
N LEU A 209 -13.38 6.24 8.04
CA LEU A 209 -13.03 6.62 9.41
C LEU A 209 -11.63 7.24 9.50
N GLN A 210 -10.65 6.74 8.75
CA GLN A 210 -9.32 7.35 8.69
C GLN A 210 -9.33 8.75 8.07
N VAL A 211 -10.11 8.96 7.00
CA VAL A 211 -10.30 10.32 6.45
C VAL A 211 -10.94 11.24 7.49
N ASN A 212 -11.94 10.77 8.26
CA ASN A 212 -12.52 11.55 9.36
C ASN A 212 -11.50 11.89 10.45
N GLN A 213 -10.63 10.95 10.80
CA GLN A 213 -9.61 11.19 11.81
C GLN A 213 -8.54 12.18 11.32
N PHE A 214 -8.23 12.14 10.03
CA PHE A 214 -7.38 13.13 9.38
C PHE A 214 -7.99 14.53 9.43
N VAL A 215 -9.29 14.66 9.10
CA VAL A 215 -10.05 15.92 9.24
C VAL A 215 -9.99 16.41 10.68
N LYS A 216 -10.31 15.57 11.66
CA LYS A 216 -10.28 15.91 13.08
C LYS A 216 -8.91 16.44 13.52
N ALA A 217 -7.83 15.80 13.08
CA ALA A 217 -6.47 16.23 13.41
C ALA A 217 -6.11 17.59 12.81
N ILE A 218 -6.67 17.96 11.66
CA ILE A 218 -6.54 19.30 11.07
C ILE A 218 -7.36 20.32 11.87
N GLU A 219 -8.65 20.04 12.10
CA GLU A 219 -9.57 20.96 12.79
C GLU A 219 -9.14 21.28 14.22
N THR A 220 -8.55 20.30 14.91
CA THR A 220 -8.05 20.45 16.29
C THR A 220 -6.61 20.91 16.36
N GLU A 221 -5.95 21.10 15.20
CA GLU A 221 -4.51 21.39 15.08
C GLU A 221 -3.63 20.39 15.87
N ASN A 222 -4.13 19.19 16.11
CA ASN A 222 -3.49 18.17 16.94
C ASN A 222 -3.17 16.93 16.12
N VAL A 223 -1.91 16.79 15.74
CA VAL A 223 -1.40 15.63 14.99
C VAL A 223 -1.54 14.30 15.74
N GLU A 224 -1.64 14.33 17.08
CA GLU A 224 -1.77 13.14 17.92
C GLU A 224 -3.13 12.45 17.75
N GLU A 225 -4.16 13.20 17.32
CA GLU A 225 -5.48 12.68 17.01
C GLU A 225 -5.48 11.73 15.82
N TYR A 226 -4.50 11.86 14.92
CA TYR A 226 -4.33 10.91 13.81
C TYR A 226 -3.52 9.70 14.27
N MET A 227 -4.22 8.58 14.36
CA MET A 227 -3.76 7.24 14.70
C MET A 227 -3.83 6.37 13.44
N PRO A 228 -2.71 6.25 12.70
CA PRO A 228 -2.62 5.42 11.49
C PRO A 228 -3.04 3.97 11.70
N VAL A 229 -3.40 3.31 10.60
CA VAL A 229 -3.67 1.88 10.57
C VAL A 229 -2.39 1.09 10.83
N ILE A 230 -2.39 0.25 11.87
CA ILE A 230 -1.28 -0.66 12.17
C ILE A 230 -1.82 -2.09 12.31
N ILE A 231 -1.31 -3.00 11.48
CA ILE A 231 -1.63 -4.42 11.57
C ILE A 231 -0.69 -5.17 12.52
N ARG A 232 -1.14 -6.32 13.01
CA ARG A 232 -0.39 -7.23 13.88
C ARG A 232 -0.03 -8.52 13.16
#